data_AF-A0A7S4SZI0-F1
#
_entry.id   AF-A0A7S4SZI0-F1
#
_cell.length_a   1.000
_cell.length_b   1.000
_cell.length_c   1.000
_cell.angle_alpha   90.00
_cell.angle_beta   90.00
_cell.angle_gamma   90.00
#
_symmetry.space_group_name_H-M   'P 1'
#
loop_
_entity.id
_entity.type
_entity.pdbx_description
1 polymer ?
#
loop_
_entity_poly.entity_id
_entity_poly.type
_entity_poly.pdbx_seq_one_letter_code
_entity_poly.pdbx_strand_id
1 'polypeptide(L)'
;MESEMEAEFLDLTEKVGSEAELLAVVKPVWDAANDYELNRAEEEELSSGKPYPYIVCHRGSAAGMSTNKRKKAVKERLMAAAVAAKNFSEEEATEYVQNINYATMAVKDDLFCGVTRLHASIACEISDESNSISVQPMIMSLKMAADTVGTILDRMADTALQFEGDPNVDFTLCPGATTDAKFAEKDITTTMGGGDVTEEFIAFLLDRGENFSCADPNITSAASSALYWTDPASPTLTEQVSITKRTIYWAELFDRSLNTCNCDDMYTNRLRATVTEGDPSNPHDPDILNILFMSEGATPSDTDCAIALVAAGALQPEICHVEVQGVVDTGNDIAQWLAQGGVGSEDAMETPLYDAGITGAGQVVAVSDTGLDYENCYFMDANAPDPSAARNDAHRKVVSYNPFVDDADAKNGHGTHVCGIVAGHRSEGGMEQTDGVANGIAYDAKIAFLDIGFPGKFYFSFATKCYCFIFTIPH
;
A
#
# COMPACT_ATOMS: atom_id res chain seq x y z
N MET A 1 -17.61 -2.17 -18.39
CA MET A 1 -17.55 -0.81 -17.78
C MET A 1 -16.13 -0.31 -17.83
N GLU A 2 -15.18 -0.99 -17.19
CA GLU A 2 -13.75 -0.80 -17.43
C GLU A 2 -13.37 -1.02 -18.91
N SER A 3 -13.89 -2.07 -19.54
CA SER A 3 -13.75 -2.30 -21.00
C SER A 3 -14.28 -1.18 -21.90
N GLU A 4 -15.23 -0.37 -21.42
CA GLU A 4 -15.76 0.79 -22.17
C GLU A 4 -14.99 2.07 -21.82
N MET A 5 -14.43 2.17 -20.61
CA MET A 5 -13.58 3.26 -20.13
C MET A 5 -12.15 3.18 -20.68
N GLU A 6 -11.55 1.99 -20.71
CA GLU A 6 -10.29 1.70 -21.40
C GLU A 6 -10.43 1.94 -22.89
N ALA A 7 -11.56 1.54 -23.50
CA ALA A 7 -11.83 1.81 -24.90
C ALA A 7 -11.91 3.31 -25.22
N GLU A 8 -12.41 4.17 -24.31
CA GLU A 8 -12.46 5.63 -24.50
C GLU A 8 -11.08 6.29 -24.33
N PHE A 9 -10.23 5.77 -23.43
CA PHE A 9 -8.85 6.22 -23.29
C PHE A 9 -7.97 5.75 -24.45
N LEU A 10 -8.16 4.50 -24.92
CA LEU A 10 -7.57 3.99 -26.15
C LEU A 10 -8.02 4.84 -27.35
N ASP A 11 -9.31 5.21 -27.42
CA ASP A 11 -9.89 6.03 -28.49
C ASP A 11 -9.28 7.45 -28.53
N LEU A 12 -8.89 8.03 -27.38
CA LEU A 12 -8.12 9.28 -27.34
C LEU A 12 -6.69 9.10 -27.86
N THR A 13 -6.00 8.01 -27.50
CA THR A 13 -4.66 7.72 -28.04
C THR A 13 -4.68 7.28 -29.51
N GLU A 14 -5.77 6.68 -30.00
CA GLU A 14 -5.96 6.28 -31.39
C GLU A 14 -6.40 7.45 -32.29
N LYS A 15 -7.15 8.43 -31.76
CA LYS A 15 -7.57 9.65 -32.48
C LYS A 15 -6.48 10.71 -32.58
N VAL A 16 -5.46 10.62 -31.74
CA VAL A 16 -4.44 11.65 -31.60
C VAL A 16 -3.11 11.12 -32.17
N GLY A 17 -2.70 11.65 -33.33
CA GLY A 17 -1.59 11.10 -34.12
C GLY A 17 -0.20 11.44 -33.58
N SER A 18 -0.10 12.25 -32.52
CA SER A 18 1.18 12.65 -31.91
C SER A 18 1.05 13.04 -30.42
N GLU A 19 2.15 12.87 -29.68
CA GLU A 19 2.26 13.29 -28.27
C GLU A 19 1.94 14.79 -28.05
N ALA A 20 2.29 15.64 -29.02
CA ALA A 20 2.04 17.08 -28.95
C ALA A 20 0.54 17.42 -29.01
N GLU A 21 -0.22 16.69 -29.82
CA GLU A 21 -1.67 16.86 -29.91
C GLU A 21 -2.36 16.33 -28.65
N LEU A 22 -1.84 15.25 -28.03
CA LEU A 22 -2.35 14.73 -26.77
C LEU A 22 -2.14 15.74 -25.64
N LEU A 23 -0.94 16.32 -25.58
CA LEU A 23 -0.59 17.34 -24.61
C LEU A 23 -1.49 18.58 -24.76
N ALA A 24 -1.84 18.97 -25.99
CA ALA A 24 -2.72 20.10 -26.25
C ALA A 24 -4.16 19.88 -25.73
N VAL A 25 -4.62 18.63 -25.64
CA VAL A 25 -5.94 18.28 -25.11
C VAL A 25 -5.91 18.13 -23.58
N VAL A 26 -4.88 17.47 -23.05
CA VAL A 26 -4.80 17.13 -21.61
C VAL A 26 -4.37 18.32 -20.76
N LYS A 27 -3.44 19.14 -21.25
CA LYS A 27 -2.84 20.22 -20.46
C LYS A 27 -3.87 21.23 -19.93
N PRO A 28 -4.83 21.74 -20.72
CA PRO A 28 -5.82 22.70 -20.19
C PRO A 28 -6.69 22.11 -19.07
N VAL A 29 -7.09 20.84 -19.19
CA VAL A 29 -7.88 20.13 -18.17
C VAL A 29 -7.05 19.95 -16.89
N TRP A 30 -5.79 19.56 -17.06
CA TRP A 30 -4.86 19.39 -15.95
C TRP A 30 -4.58 20.70 -15.21
N ASP A 31 -4.29 21.78 -15.95
CA ASP A 31 -4.05 23.10 -15.37
C ASP A 31 -5.28 23.58 -14.59
N ALA A 32 -6.48 23.48 -15.17
CA ALA A 32 -7.71 23.91 -14.51
C ALA A 32 -8.04 23.09 -13.24
N ALA A 33 -7.77 21.78 -13.25
CA ALA A 33 -7.92 20.95 -12.06
C ALA A 33 -6.91 21.31 -10.96
N ASN A 34 -5.67 21.67 -11.32
CA ASN A 34 -4.69 22.13 -10.34
C ASN A 34 -5.05 23.50 -9.77
N ASP A 35 -5.50 24.44 -10.60
CA ASP A 35 -5.93 25.77 -10.14
C ASP A 35 -7.12 25.65 -9.16
N TYR A 36 -8.06 24.75 -9.46
CA TYR A 36 -9.19 24.44 -8.59
C TYR A 36 -8.73 23.89 -7.23
N GLU A 37 -7.82 22.92 -7.23
CA GLU A 37 -7.31 22.32 -6.00
C GLU A 37 -6.44 23.30 -5.20
N LEU A 38 -5.73 24.20 -5.86
CA LEU A 38 -4.99 25.28 -5.22
C LEU A 38 -5.93 26.23 -4.47
N ASN A 39 -7.06 26.62 -5.06
CA ASN A 39 -8.07 27.43 -4.37
C ASN A 39 -8.61 26.72 -3.13
N ARG A 40 -8.88 25.41 -3.21
CA ARG A 40 -9.29 24.61 -2.04
C ARG A 40 -8.21 24.62 -0.94
N ALA A 41 -6.94 24.54 -1.31
CA ALA A 41 -5.84 24.61 -0.36
C ALA A 41 -5.74 25.99 0.32
N GLU A 42 -5.98 27.08 -0.41
CA GLU A 42 -6.06 28.44 0.13
C GLU A 42 -7.23 28.59 1.10
N GLU A 43 -8.41 28.07 0.75
CA GLU A 43 -9.59 28.09 1.61
C GLU A 43 -9.40 27.29 2.90
N GLU A 44 -8.77 26.11 2.83
CA GLU A 44 -8.42 25.31 4.01
C GLU A 44 -7.47 26.10 4.93
N GLU A 45 -6.44 26.72 4.36
CA GLU A 45 -5.53 27.55 5.15
C GLU A 45 -6.23 28.76 5.80
N LEU A 46 -7.12 29.44 5.07
CA LEU A 46 -7.84 30.61 5.58
C LEU A 46 -8.88 30.25 6.65
N SER A 47 -9.55 29.11 6.50
CA SER A 47 -10.66 28.70 7.37
C SER A 47 -10.19 27.96 8.62
N SER A 48 -9.23 27.04 8.49
CA SER A 48 -8.79 26.16 9.57
C SER A 48 -7.35 26.41 10.01
N GLY A 49 -6.57 27.18 9.23
CA GLY A 49 -5.15 27.39 9.49
C GLY A 49 -4.31 26.15 9.26
N LYS A 50 -4.84 25.10 8.63
CA LYS A 50 -4.13 23.83 8.44
C LYS A 50 -3.31 23.81 7.13
N PRO A 51 -2.30 22.94 7.04
CA PRO A 51 -1.57 22.72 5.79
C PRO A 51 -2.28 21.69 4.88
N TYR A 52 -2.06 21.81 3.58
CA TYR A 52 -2.63 20.99 2.51
C TYR A 52 -1.57 20.07 1.87
N PRO A 53 -1.93 18.91 1.29
CA PRO A 53 -0.96 18.02 0.65
C PRO A 53 -0.47 18.52 -0.72
N TYR A 54 0.85 18.50 -0.90
CA TYR A 54 1.55 18.89 -2.12
C TYR A 54 2.61 17.87 -2.53
N ILE A 55 2.78 17.71 -3.84
CA ILE A 55 3.97 17.11 -4.44
C ILE A 55 4.99 18.22 -4.65
N VAL A 56 6.16 18.05 -4.04
CA VAL A 56 7.30 18.96 -4.20
C VAL A 56 8.41 18.23 -4.93
N CYS A 57 8.81 18.78 -6.08
CA CYS A 57 9.86 18.20 -6.90
C CYS A 57 11.00 19.18 -7.13
N HIS A 58 12.23 18.70 -7.02
CA HIS A 58 13.41 19.41 -7.50
C HIS A 58 13.71 19.00 -8.95
N ARG A 59 13.46 19.90 -9.90
CA ARG A 59 13.72 19.77 -11.34
C ARG A 59 15.04 20.49 -11.67
N GLY A 60 16.11 19.78 -12.01
CA GLY A 60 17.37 20.49 -12.27
C GLY A 60 18.45 19.67 -12.95
N SER A 61 19.00 20.25 -14.03
CA SER A 61 20.05 19.75 -14.95
C SER A 61 21.45 19.61 -14.35
N ALA A 62 21.58 19.59 -13.03
CA ALA A 62 22.87 19.39 -12.38
C ALA A 62 23.19 17.89 -12.36
N ALA A 63 23.61 17.37 -13.52
CA ALA A 63 24.18 16.04 -13.63
C ALA A 63 25.19 15.83 -12.47
N GLY A 64 24.89 14.89 -11.56
CA GLY A 64 25.73 14.57 -10.40
C GLY A 64 25.30 15.18 -9.04
N MET A 65 24.16 15.85 -8.94
CA MET A 65 23.61 16.23 -7.62
C MET A 65 22.93 15.04 -6.94
N SER A 66 23.44 14.61 -5.78
CA SER A 66 22.88 13.50 -5.01
C SER A 66 21.49 13.82 -4.44
N THR A 67 20.69 12.78 -4.17
CA THR A 67 19.35 12.89 -3.55
C THR A 67 19.37 13.71 -2.26
N ASN A 68 20.39 13.55 -1.41
CA ASN A 68 20.52 14.34 -0.17
C ASN A 68 20.74 15.83 -0.43
N LYS A 69 21.49 16.19 -1.48
CA LYS A 69 21.66 17.60 -1.87
C LYS A 69 20.37 18.19 -2.42
N ARG A 70 19.61 17.42 -3.20
CA ARG A 70 18.29 17.83 -3.71
C ARG A 70 17.28 18.02 -2.58
N LYS A 71 17.20 17.07 -1.65
CA LYS A 71 16.40 17.18 -0.41
C LYS A 71 16.77 18.44 0.37
N LYS A 72 18.07 18.71 0.54
CA LYS A 72 18.56 19.91 1.22
C LYS A 72 18.12 21.20 0.50
N ALA A 73 18.25 21.26 -0.83
CA ALA A 73 17.82 22.42 -1.61
C ALA A 73 16.30 22.70 -1.50
N VAL A 74 15.49 21.64 -1.50
CA VAL A 74 14.05 21.75 -1.26
C VAL A 74 13.77 22.32 0.13
N LYS A 75 14.43 21.79 1.17
CA LYS A 75 14.29 22.30 2.56
C LYS A 75 14.69 23.77 2.69
N GLU A 76 15.83 24.17 2.11
CA GLU A 76 16.30 25.56 2.15
C GLU A 76 15.30 26.51 1.48
N ARG A 77 14.71 26.10 0.34
CA ARG A 77 13.70 26.91 -0.33
C ARG A 77 12.41 27.02 0.48
N LEU A 78 11.97 25.92 1.10
CA LEU A 78 10.80 25.92 1.98
C LEU A 78 10.99 26.84 3.19
N MET A 79 12.19 26.86 3.79
CA MET A 79 12.47 27.78 4.90
C MET A 79 12.36 29.24 4.44
N ALA A 80 12.97 29.57 3.29
CA ALA A 80 12.88 30.92 2.74
C ALA A 80 11.42 31.33 2.43
N ALA A 81 10.64 30.42 1.83
CA ALA A 81 9.24 30.66 1.54
C ALA A 81 8.38 30.81 2.81
N ALA A 82 8.67 30.05 3.86
CA ALA A 82 7.99 30.19 5.16
C ALA A 82 8.26 31.56 5.80
N VAL A 83 9.50 32.04 5.75
CA VAL A 83 9.85 33.40 6.22
C VAL A 83 9.12 34.46 5.40
N ALA A 84 9.09 34.33 4.07
CA ALA A 84 8.48 35.33 3.19
C ALA A 84 6.94 35.36 3.28
N ALA A 85 6.29 34.19 3.20
CA ALA A 85 4.83 34.10 3.10
C ALA A 85 4.13 34.19 4.47
N LYS A 86 4.74 33.62 5.53
CA LYS A 86 4.14 33.57 6.87
C LYS A 86 4.79 34.51 7.87
N ASN A 87 5.83 35.25 7.47
CA ASN A 87 6.63 36.11 8.37
C ASN A 87 7.16 35.34 9.58
N PHE A 88 7.48 34.06 9.40
CA PHE A 88 8.14 33.24 10.41
C PHE A 88 9.54 33.78 10.68
N SER A 89 9.96 33.72 11.95
CA SER A 89 11.37 33.82 12.30
C SER A 89 12.17 32.66 11.71
N GLU A 90 13.51 32.78 11.66
CA GLU A 90 14.36 31.69 11.20
C GLU A 90 14.18 30.41 12.04
N GLU A 91 13.89 30.55 13.33
CA GLU A 91 13.66 29.44 14.25
C GLU A 91 12.32 28.74 13.95
N GLU A 92 11.24 29.51 13.80
CA GLU A 92 9.92 28.99 13.42
C GLU A 92 9.94 28.34 12.03
N ALA A 93 10.62 28.94 11.06
CA ALA A 93 10.79 28.36 9.73
C ALA A 93 11.62 27.07 9.76
N THR A 94 12.64 27.02 10.64
CA THR A 94 13.45 25.81 10.83
C THR A 94 12.62 24.68 11.43
N GLU A 95 11.87 24.97 12.49
CA GLU A 95 10.97 24.01 13.14
C GLU A 95 9.90 23.51 12.17
N TYR A 96 9.25 24.43 11.45
CA TYR A 96 8.25 24.09 10.43
C TYR A 96 8.80 23.10 9.39
N VAL A 97 9.97 23.40 8.79
CA VAL A 97 10.57 22.53 7.77
C VAL A 97 11.18 21.25 8.35
N GLN A 98 11.53 21.21 9.64
CA GLN A 98 11.92 19.97 10.31
C GLN A 98 10.73 19.04 10.54
N ASN A 99 9.54 19.59 10.81
CA ASN A 99 8.29 18.85 10.98
C ASN A 99 7.66 18.42 9.65
N ILE A 100 8.11 19.02 8.53
CA ILE A 100 7.80 18.56 7.17
C ILE A 100 8.52 17.24 6.91
N ASN A 101 7.77 16.15 7.04
CA ASN A 101 8.18 14.82 6.62
C ASN A 101 7.96 14.65 5.11
N TYR A 102 8.88 13.91 4.46
CA TYR A 102 8.81 13.64 3.03
C TYR A 102 8.67 12.13 2.80
N ALA A 103 7.59 11.74 2.13
CA ALA A 103 7.54 10.45 1.45
C ALA A 103 8.22 10.61 0.09
N THR A 104 9.31 9.87 -0.17
CA THR A 104 10.02 9.95 -1.46
C THR A 104 9.27 9.11 -2.50
N MET A 105 8.71 9.74 -3.53
CA MET A 105 7.90 9.04 -4.55
C MET A 105 8.75 8.49 -5.70
N ALA A 106 9.75 9.25 -6.14
CA ALA A 106 10.55 8.89 -7.30
C ALA A 106 11.95 9.49 -7.23
N VAL A 107 12.95 8.66 -7.55
CA VAL A 107 14.31 9.07 -7.85
C VAL A 107 14.66 8.48 -9.21
N LYS A 108 14.51 9.26 -10.27
CA LYS A 108 14.88 8.88 -11.63
C LYS A 108 15.63 10.05 -12.26
N ASP A 109 16.77 9.75 -12.89
CA ASP A 109 17.60 10.65 -13.72
C ASP A 109 17.30 12.15 -13.53
N ASP A 110 18.00 12.79 -12.59
CA ASP A 110 17.92 14.22 -12.30
C ASP A 110 16.61 14.78 -11.72
N LEU A 111 15.69 13.91 -11.27
CA LEU A 111 14.45 14.28 -10.58
C LEU A 111 14.40 13.70 -9.16
N PHE A 112 14.06 14.55 -8.19
CA PHE A 112 13.66 14.15 -6.84
C PHE A 112 12.27 14.72 -6.58
N CYS A 113 11.30 13.86 -6.25
CA CYS A 113 9.94 14.26 -5.86
C CYS A 113 9.56 13.61 -4.53
N GLY A 114 8.82 14.34 -3.72
CA GLY A 114 8.18 13.79 -2.54
C GLY A 114 6.88 14.49 -2.19
N VAL A 115 6.08 13.81 -1.36
CA VAL A 115 4.83 14.33 -0.81
C VAL A 115 5.09 14.97 0.54
N THR A 116 4.48 16.12 0.78
CA THR A 116 4.46 16.76 2.09
C THR A 116 3.24 17.68 2.26
N ARG A 117 3.04 18.22 3.46
CA ARG A 117 1.95 19.18 3.75
C ARG A 117 2.51 20.59 3.89
N LEU A 118 1.93 21.55 3.16
CA LEU A 118 2.34 22.96 3.17
C LEU A 118 1.12 23.87 3.38
N HIS A 119 1.34 25.03 3.99
CA HIS A 119 0.38 26.13 3.81
C HIS A 119 0.40 26.58 2.34
N ALA A 120 -0.77 26.80 1.74
CA ALA A 120 -0.91 27.30 0.38
C ALA A 120 -0.10 28.59 0.14
N SER A 121 -0.08 29.51 1.10
CA SER A 121 0.75 30.73 1.01
C SER A 121 2.25 30.43 0.84
N ILE A 122 2.77 29.39 1.49
CA ILE A 122 4.16 28.94 1.33
C ILE A 122 4.35 28.24 -0.02
N ALA A 123 3.37 27.43 -0.45
CA ALA A 123 3.41 26.75 -1.74
C ALA A 123 3.46 27.76 -2.91
N CYS A 124 2.62 28.80 -2.88
CA CYS A 124 2.57 29.87 -3.88
C CYS A 124 3.89 30.65 -3.96
N GLU A 125 4.50 30.95 -2.81
CA GLU A 125 5.81 31.60 -2.76
C GLU A 125 6.90 30.76 -3.46
N ILE A 126 6.84 29.43 -3.35
CA ILE A 126 7.81 28.54 -4.01
C ILE A 126 7.60 28.50 -5.52
N SER A 127 6.35 28.46 -5.99
CA SER A 127 6.03 28.39 -7.42
C SER A 127 6.49 29.63 -8.18
N ASP A 128 6.54 30.79 -7.51
CA ASP A 128 6.78 32.07 -8.17
C ASP A 128 8.27 32.41 -8.37
N GLU A 129 9.18 31.97 -7.48
CA GLU A 129 10.58 32.43 -7.53
C GLU A 129 11.60 31.41 -8.07
N SER A 130 11.29 30.11 -8.13
CA SER A 130 12.30 29.05 -8.38
C SER A 130 11.96 28.16 -9.58
N ASN A 131 12.71 28.32 -10.69
CA ASN A 131 12.62 27.41 -11.84
C ASN A 131 13.11 25.98 -11.57
N SER A 132 13.79 25.73 -10.43
CA SER A 132 14.36 24.42 -10.09
C SER A 132 13.50 23.58 -9.14
N ILE A 133 12.45 24.15 -8.57
CA ILE A 133 11.55 23.47 -7.63
C ILE A 133 10.13 23.71 -8.11
N SER A 134 9.37 22.64 -8.30
CA SER A 134 7.95 22.73 -8.61
C SER A 134 7.14 22.23 -7.44
N VAL A 135 6.03 22.89 -7.17
CA VAL A 135 5.03 22.48 -6.17
C VAL A 135 3.72 22.27 -6.89
N GLN A 136 3.01 21.20 -6.56
CA GLN A 136 1.71 20.88 -7.14
C GLN A 136 0.77 20.35 -6.05
N PRO A 137 -0.45 20.89 -5.91
CA PRO A 137 -1.43 20.32 -4.97
C PRO A 137 -1.80 18.90 -5.39
N MET A 138 -2.03 18.02 -4.42
CA MET A 138 -2.44 16.64 -4.69
C MET A 138 -3.94 16.57 -4.99
N ILE A 139 -4.31 16.58 -6.27
CA ILE A 139 -5.68 16.29 -6.69
C ILE A 139 -6.07 14.85 -6.32
N MET A 140 -7.38 14.60 -6.14
CA MET A 140 -7.93 13.29 -5.76
C MET A 140 -7.33 12.12 -6.55
N SER A 141 -7.20 12.25 -7.88
CA SER A 141 -6.68 11.17 -8.74
C SER A 141 -5.20 10.86 -8.54
N LEU A 142 -4.40 11.80 -7.99
CA LEU A 142 -2.99 11.57 -7.66
C LEU A 142 -2.80 10.84 -6.33
N LYS A 143 -3.82 10.85 -5.47
CA LYS A 143 -3.81 10.13 -4.19
C LYS A 143 -4.24 8.68 -4.36
N MET A 144 -5.05 8.36 -5.37
CA MET A 144 -5.50 6.98 -5.61
C MET A 144 -4.49 6.19 -6.43
N ALA A 145 -4.12 5.00 -5.95
CA ALA A 145 -3.32 4.06 -6.72
C ALA A 145 -4.04 3.65 -8.01
N ALA A 146 -3.26 3.32 -9.04
CA ALA A 146 -3.80 2.81 -10.28
C ALA A 146 -4.66 1.57 -10.00
N ASP A 147 -5.78 1.45 -10.72
CA ASP A 147 -6.75 0.35 -10.60
C ASP A 147 -7.49 0.20 -9.26
N THR A 148 -7.37 1.17 -8.32
CA THR A 148 -8.13 1.14 -7.06
C THR A 148 -9.64 0.93 -7.28
N VAL A 149 -10.21 1.62 -8.28
CA VAL A 149 -11.65 1.53 -8.58
C VAL A 149 -12.01 0.20 -9.26
N GLY A 150 -11.18 -0.30 -10.19
CA GLY A 150 -11.41 -1.57 -10.88
C GLY A 150 -11.37 -2.74 -9.92
N THR A 151 -10.35 -2.77 -9.05
CA THR A 151 -10.23 -3.80 -8.01
C THR A 151 -11.45 -3.80 -7.06
N ILE A 152 -11.99 -2.65 -6.65
CA ILE A 152 -13.21 -2.58 -5.81
C ILE A 152 -14.42 -3.14 -6.57
N LEU A 153 -14.59 -2.77 -7.84
CA LEU A 153 -15.69 -3.24 -8.67
C LEU A 153 -15.68 -4.77 -8.78
N ASP A 154 -14.51 -5.35 -9.06
CA ASP A 154 -14.36 -6.79 -9.22
C ASP A 154 -14.60 -7.54 -7.91
N ARG A 155 -13.99 -7.07 -6.82
CA ARG A 155 -14.10 -7.70 -5.51
C ARG A 155 -15.51 -7.65 -4.91
N MET A 156 -16.24 -6.54 -5.12
CA MET A 156 -17.62 -6.44 -4.64
C MET A 156 -18.62 -7.15 -5.54
N ALA A 157 -18.26 -7.46 -6.79
CA ALA A 157 -19.10 -8.26 -7.69
C ALA A 157 -19.00 -9.77 -7.41
N ASP A 158 -17.86 -10.25 -6.89
CA ASP A 158 -17.63 -11.65 -6.60
C ASP A 158 -18.20 -12.08 -5.24
N THR A 159 -19.51 -12.35 -5.23
CA THR A 159 -20.22 -12.88 -4.04
C THR A 159 -19.88 -14.33 -3.68
N ALA A 160 -19.00 -15.02 -4.44
CA ALA A 160 -18.75 -16.46 -4.27
C ALA A 160 -17.55 -16.80 -3.36
N LEU A 161 -16.72 -15.84 -2.97
CA LEU A 161 -15.50 -16.06 -2.17
C LEU A 161 -15.50 -15.22 -0.87
N GLN A 162 -16.24 -15.70 0.12
CA GLN A 162 -16.61 -14.99 1.36
C GLN A 162 -15.48 -14.67 2.36
N PHE A 163 -14.19 -14.87 2.07
CA PHE A 163 -13.11 -14.54 3.02
C PHE A 163 -11.79 -14.04 2.39
N GLU A 164 -11.59 -14.19 1.08
CA GLU A 164 -10.41 -13.67 0.36
C GLU A 164 -10.78 -12.53 -0.62
N GLY A 165 -12.08 -12.28 -0.82
CA GLY A 165 -12.60 -11.34 -1.83
C GLY A 165 -13.02 -9.97 -1.31
N ASP A 166 -13.12 -9.73 0.01
CA ASP A 166 -13.57 -8.43 0.51
C ASP A 166 -12.54 -7.33 0.16
N PRO A 167 -12.97 -6.19 -0.43
CA PRO A 167 -12.07 -5.08 -0.65
C PRO A 167 -11.61 -4.52 0.70
N ASN A 168 -10.29 -4.49 0.88
CA ASN A 168 -9.68 -3.80 2.00
C ASN A 168 -8.90 -2.59 1.48
N VAL A 169 -9.21 -1.39 1.93
CA VAL A 169 -8.66 -0.14 1.38
C VAL A 169 -7.86 0.60 2.42
N ASP A 170 -6.61 0.89 2.10
CA ASP A 170 -5.71 1.68 2.91
C ASP A 170 -5.77 3.15 2.50
N PHE A 171 -6.10 4.00 3.47
CA PHE A 171 -5.97 5.44 3.41
C PHE A 171 -4.74 5.83 4.23
N THR A 172 -3.63 6.05 3.54
CA THR A 172 -2.38 6.46 4.18
C THR A 172 -2.42 7.96 4.47
N LEU A 173 -2.20 8.31 5.73
CA LEU A 173 -2.15 9.70 6.15
C LEU A 173 -0.90 10.39 5.60
N CYS A 174 -1.07 11.65 5.24
CA CYS A 174 0.02 12.51 4.84
C CYS A 174 1.06 12.65 5.95
N PRO A 175 2.36 12.77 5.62
CA PRO A 175 3.38 12.98 6.64
C PRO A 175 3.09 14.24 7.48
N GLY A 176 3.08 14.10 8.81
CA GLY A 176 2.72 15.17 9.74
C GLY A 176 1.22 15.44 9.87
N ALA A 177 0.35 14.71 9.15
CA ALA A 177 -1.00 14.48 9.61
C ALA A 177 -0.92 13.48 10.76
N THR A 178 -1.32 13.92 11.94
CA THR A 178 -1.55 13.03 13.07
C THR A 178 -3.00 12.57 13.03
N THR A 179 -3.26 11.43 13.64
CA THR A 179 -4.60 10.98 14.01
C THR A 179 -5.32 11.87 15.05
N ASP A 180 -4.78 13.08 15.34
CA ASP A 180 -5.21 14.09 16.34
C ASP A 180 -6.67 13.92 16.75
N ALA A 181 -6.90 13.46 17.99
CA ALA A 181 -8.15 13.31 18.76
C ALA A 181 -9.43 12.81 18.04
N LYS A 182 -9.75 13.26 16.83
CA LYS A 182 -10.87 12.82 16.00
C LYS A 182 -10.81 11.35 15.60
N PHE A 183 -9.64 10.76 15.37
CA PHE A 183 -9.54 9.31 15.11
C PHE A 183 -9.43 8.50 16.42
N ALA A 184 -8.84 9.10 17.47
CA ALA A 184 -8.57 8.44 18.76
C ALA A 184 -9.71 8.54 19.81
N GLU A 185 -10.56 9.57 19.77
CA GLU A 185 -11.75 9.71 20.65
C GLU A 185 -12.95 8.90 20.13
N LYS A 186 -12.94 8.47 18.86
CA LYS A 186 -14.09 7.88 18.18
C LYS A 186 -13.97 6.37 18.04
N ASP A 187 -13.84 5.64 19.16
CA ASP A 187 -14.11 4.20 19.35
C ASP A 187 -13.71 3.19 18.24
N ILE A 188 -12.76 3.53 17.35
CA ILE A 188 -12.15 2.56 16.43
C ILE A 188 -11.11 1.83 17.25
N THR A 189 -11.52 0.71 17.86
CA THR A 189 -10.65 -0.08 18.73
C THR A 189 -9.35 -0.43 18.00
N THR A 190 -8.22 0.05 18.52
CA THR A 190 -6.83 -0.21 18.08
C THR A 190 -6.36 -1.66 18.28
N THR A 191 -7.30 -2.60 18.41
CA THR A 191 -7.02 -4.03 18.48
C THR A 191 -6.94 -4.62 17.07
N MET A 192 -6.07 -5.62 16.88
CA MET A 192 -5.88 -6.43 15.67
C MET A 192 -7.13 -7.23 15.21
N GLY A 193 -8.34 -6.72 15.44
CA GLY A 193 -9.62 -7.32 15.08
C GLY A 193 -10.63 -6.35 14.45
N GLY A 194 -10.26 -5.08 14.21
CA GLY A 194 -11.14 -4.06 13.61
C GLY A 194 -12.30 -3.62 14.52
N GLY A 195 -12.69 -2.35 14.42
CA GLY A 195 -13.88 -1.79 15.09
C GLY A 195 -15.03 -1.55 14.11
N ASP A 196 -16.26 -1.50 14.63
CA ASP A 196 -17.38 -0.91 13.89
C ASP A 196 -17.07 0.56 13.58
N VAL A 197 -17.42 1.02 12.39
CA VAL A 197 -17.18 2.40 11.98
C VAL A 197 -18.27 3.31 12.58
N THR A 198 -17.88 4.40 13.25
CA THR A 198 -18.84 5.35 13.83
C THR A 198 -19.43 6.28 12.78
N GLU A 199 -20.68 6.72 12.95
CA GLU A 199 -21.32 7.73 12.08
C GLU A 199 -20.48 9.00 11.97
N GLU A 200 -19.85 9.41 13.07
CA GLU A 200 -19.00 10.59 13.15
C GLU A 200 -17.67 10.45 12.38
N PHE A 201 -17.21 9.21 12.16
CA PHE A 201 -16.04 8.92 11.33
C PHE A 201 -16.41 8.95 9.84
N ILE A 202 -17.56 8.39 9.49
CA ILE A 202 -18.11 8.51 8.12
C ILE A 202 -18.36 9.98 7.79
N ALA A 203 -18.86 10.76 8.74
CA ALA A 203 -19.04 12.20 8.58
C ALA A 203 -17.71 12.91 8.27
N PHE A 204 -16.61 12.51 8.93
CA PHE A 204 -15.27 13.04 8.62
C PHE A 204 -14.86 12.72 7.18
N LEU A 205 -14.90 11.45 6.75
CA LEU A 205 -14.47 11.07 5.40
C LEU A 205 -15.30 11.73 4.29
N LEU A 206 -16.60 11.92 4.55
CA LEU A 206 -17.53 12.53 3.61
C LEU A 206 -17.56 14.07 3.69
N ASP A 207 -16.76 14.66 4.58
CA ASP A 207 -16.79 16.09 4.93
C ASP A 207 -18.22 16.58 5.17
N ARG A 208 -18.97 15.81 5.98
CA ARG A 208 -20.32 16.13 6.43
C ARG A 208 -20.21 16.68 7.84
N GLY A 209 -20.86 17.82 8.11
CA GLY A 209 -20.89 18.39 9.46
C GLY A 209 -21.45 17.40 10.50
N GLU A 210 -21.13 17.61 11.78
CA GLU A 210 -21.46 16.73 12.92
C GLU A 210 -22.96 16.40 13.09
N ASN A 211 -23.86 17.05 12.34
CA ASN A 211 -25.31 16.85 12.38
C ASN A 211 -25.88 16.23 11.10
N PHE A 212 -25.08 15.44 10.36
CA PHE A 212 -25.57 14.70 9.19
C PHE A 212 -26.80 13.87 9.56
N SER A 213 -27.89 14.01 8.81
CA SER A 213 -29.11 13.26 9.03
C SER A 213 -29.81 12.96 7.72
N CYS A 214 -30.20 11.70 7.55
CA CYS A 214 -31.06 11.25 6.45
C CYS A 214 -32.46 11.87 6.42
N ALA A 215 -32.82 12.62 7.46
CA ALA A 215 -34.05 13.40 7.50
C ALA A 215 -33.90 14.80 6.88
N ASP A 216 -32.69 15.26 6.56
CA ASP A 216 -32.47 16.56 5.93
C ASP A 216 -32.73 16.46 4.40
N PRO A 217 -33.70 17.21 3.84
CA PRO A 217 -33.97 17.21 2.41
C PRO A 217 -32.91 17.94 1.57
N ASN A 218 -31.95 18.63 2.19
CA ASN A 218 -30.88 19.37 1.51
C ASN A 218 -29.49 18.76 1.75
N ILE A 219 -29.40 17.44 1.95
CA ILE A 219 -28.11 16.75 2.05
C ILE A 219 -27.27 17.09 0.82
N THR A 220 -26.19 17.83 1.07
CA THR A 220 -25.12 18.07 0.11
C THR A 220 -23.84 17.73 0.85
N SER A 221 -23.20 16.64 0.44
CA SER A 221 -21.85 16.34 0.92
C SER A 221 -20.90 17.37 0.33
N ALA A 222 -20.05 17.99 1.15
CA ALA A 222 -19.01 18.88 0.62
C ALA A 222 -18.09 18.13 -0.37
N ALA A 223 -17.89 16.81 -0.16
CA ALA A 223 -17.17 15.95 -1.09
C ALA A 223 -17.81 15.88 -2.51
N SER A 224 -19.14 16.01 -2.64
CA SER A 224 -19.78 16.04 -3.96
C SER A 224 -19.51 17.34 -4.72
N SER A 225 -19.17 18.43 -4.02
CA SER A 225 -18.81 19.73 -4.61
C SER A 225 -17.31 20.00 -4.60
N ALA A 226 -16.50 19.12 -4.01
CA ALA A 226 -15.06 19.29 -3.85
C ALA A 226 -14.24 18.78 -5.05
N LEU A 227 -14.91 18.32 -6.12
CA LEU A 227 -14.26 17.91 -7.35
C LEU A 227 -14.44 18.94 -8.44
N TYR A 228 -13.34 19.25 -9.11
CA TYR A 228 -13.27 20.23 -10.19
C TYR A 228 -14.40 20.10 -11.23
N TRP A 229 -14.82 18.87 -11.55
CA TRP A 229 -15.81 18.61 -12.59
C TRP A 229 -17.24 18.41 -12.08
N THR A 230 -17.46 18.37 -10.77
CA THR A 230 -18.81 18.32 -10.17
C THR A 230 -19.22 19.65 -9.56
N ASP A 231 -18.27 20.53 -9.24
CA ASP A 231 -18.54 21.84 -8.68
C ASP A 231 -19.29 22.75 -9.69
N PRO A 232 -20.51 23.22 -9.38
CA PRO A 232 -21.25 24.13 -10.23
C PRO A 232 -20.60 25.53 -10.38
N ALA A 233 -19.70 25.91 -9.46
CA ALA A 233 -18.92 27.15 -9.51
C ALA A 233 -17.59 27.00 -10.28
N SER A 234 -17.13 25.76 -10.52
CA SER A 234 -16.06 25.52 -11.47
C SER A 234 -16.50 26.07 -12.83
N PRO A 235 -15.65 26.81 -13.57
CA PRO A 235 -16.00 27.30 -14.89
C PRO A 235 -16.37 26.09 -15.72
N THR A 236 -17.69 25.90 -15.89
CA THR A 236 -18.27 24.80 -16.65
C THR A 236 -17.43 24.53 -17.90
N LEU A 237 -17.34 23.27 -18.27
CA LEU A 237 -16.82 22.72 -19.54
C LEU A 237 -17.56 23.29 -20.78
N THR A 238 -18.02 24.54 -20.75
CA THR A 238 -18.99 25.17 -21.63
C THR A 238 -18.43 25.56 -22.99
N GLU A 239 -17.13 25.42 -23.27
CA GLU A 239 -16.66 25.72 -24.63
C GLU A 239 -15.46 24.90 -25.17
N GLN A 240 -14.66 24.20 -24.35
CA GLN A 240 -13.40 23.60 -24.86
C GLN A 240 -13.19 22.11 -24.63
N VAL A 241 -13.92 21.46 -23.72
CA VAL A 241 -13.70 20.04 -23.42
C VAL A 241 -15.05 19.37 -23.33
N SER A 242 -15.36 18.52 -24.31
CA SER A 242 -16.52 17.64 -24.26
C SER A 242 -16.54 16.89 -22.93
N ILE A 243 -17.59 17.05 -22.14
CA ILE A 243 -17.81 16.31 -20.89
C ILE A 243 -17.64 14.83 -21.23
N THR A 244 -16.57 14.22 -20.74
CA THR A 244 -16.29 12.80 -21.01
C THR A 244 -17.35 11.96 -20.32
N LYS A 245 -17.63 10.75 -20.83
CA LYS A 245 -18.55 9.83 -20.13
C LYS A 245 -18.07 9.55 -18.70
N ARG A 246 -16.75 9.51 -18.50
CA ARG A 246 -16.11 9.39 -17.18
C ARG A 246 -16.52 10.52 -16.25
N THR A 247 -16.48 11.77 -16.71
CA THR A 247 -16.89 12.93 -15.91
C THR A 247 -18.36 12.85 -15.49
N ILE A 248 -19.25 12.52 -16.44
CA ILE A 248 -20.68 12.34 -16.17
C ILE A 248 -20.90 11.23 -15.15
N TYR A 249 -20.22 10.09 -15.32
CA TYR A 249 -20.32 8.95 -14.43
C TYR A 249 -19.96 9.31 -12.98
N TRP A 250 -18.82 9.99 -12.77
CA TRP A 250 -18.41 10.41 -11.43
C TRP A 250 -19.40 11.42 -10.82
N ALA A 251 -19.90 12.38 -11.61
CA ALA A 251 -20.90 13.32 -11.13
C ALA A 251 -22.19 12.62 -10.69
N GLU A 252 -22.71 11.71 -11.52
CA GLU A 252 -23.90 10.92 -11.20
C GLU A 252 -23.66 9.97 -10.01
N LEU A 253 -22.44 9.44 -9.86
CA LEU A 253 -22.06 8.56 -8.75
C LEU A 253 -22.10 9.33 -7.43
N PHE A 254 -21.46 10.49 -7.38
CA PHE A 254 -21.46 11.29 -6.16
C PHE A 254 -22.85 11.83 -5.84
N ASP A 255 -23.65 12.19 -6.84
CA ASP A 255 -25.02 12.61 -6.59
C ASP A 255 -25.85 11.48 -5.95
N ARG A 256 -25.83 10.28 -6.53
CA ARG A 256 -26.62 9.17 -6.01
C ARG A 256 -26.08 8.56 -4.72
N SER A 257 -24.77 8.62 -4.46
CA SER A 257 -24.13 8.00 -3.30
C SER A 257 -23.89 8.96 -2.14
N LEU A 258 -23.56 10.23 -2.42
CA LEU A 258 -23.19 11.23 -1.40
C LEU A 258 -24.27 12.29 -1.15
N ASN A 259 -25.20 12.53 -2.07
CA ASN A 259 -26.33 13.43 -1.85
C ASN A 259 -27.63 12.69 -1.50
N THR A 260 -27.55 11.38 -1.26
CA THR A 260 -28.68 10.56 -0.77
C THR A 260 -28.27 9.74 0.46
N CYS A 261 -29.25 9.01 1.02
CA CYS A 261 -29.02 8.05 2.10
C CYS A 261 -28.98 6.59 1.65
N ASN A 262 -28.78 6.34 0.36
CA ASN A 262 -28.70 4.98 -0.15
C ASN A 262 -27.52 4.19 0.43
N CYS A 263 -26.48 4.86 0.91
CA CYS A 263 -25.27 4.25 1.46
C CYS A 263 -25.28 4.06 2.98
N ASP A 264 -26.33 4.51 3.68
CA ASP A 264 -26.35 4.58 5.14
C ASP A 264 -26.26 3.19 5.81
N ASP A 265 -26.98 2.20 5.26
CA ASP A 265 -26.91 0.82 5.72
C ASP A 265 -25.50 0.24 5.56
N MET A 266 -24.87 0.47 4.41
CA MET A 266 -23.53 -0.01 4.15
C MET A 266 -22.52 0.63 5.10
N TYR A 267 -22.57 1.95 5.26
CA TYR A 267 -21.63 2.69 6.09
C TYR A 267 -21.74 2.36 7.58
N THR A 268 -22.95 2.05 8.05
CA THR A 268 -23.21 1.74 9.45
C THR A 268 -22.97 0.27 9.78
N ASN A 269 -23.39 -0.64 8.90
CA ASN A 269 -23.46 -2.07 9.22
C ASN A 269 -22.39 -2.92 8.51
N ARG A 270 -21.75 -2.42 7.45
CA ARG A 270 -20.91 -3.23 6.55
C ARG A 270 -19.51 -2.69 6.31
N LEU A 271 -19.05 -1.81 7.19
CA LEU A 271 -17.66 -1.36 7.23
C LEU A 271 -16.98 -1.80 8.52
N ARG A 272 -15.69 -2.11 8.43
CA ARG A 272 -14.79 -2.19 9.58
C ARG A 272 -13.63 -1.25 9.34
N ALA A 273 -13.28 -0.46 10.35
CA ALA A 273 -12.09 0.38 10.29
C ALA A 273 -11.04 -0.12 11.29
N THR A 274 -9.78 -0.04 10.89
CA THR A 274 -8.63 -0.24 11.77
C THR A 274 -7.65 0.89 11.51
N VAL A 275 -7.10 1.47 12.57
CA VAL A 275 -5.99 2.42 12.45
C VAL A 275 -4.72 1.70 12.87
N THR A 276 -3.74 1.70 11.98
CA THR A 276 -2.37 1.28 12.28
C THR A 276 -1.55 2.53 12.49
N GLU A 277 -1.12 2.78 13.72
CA GLU A 277 -0.21 3.88 14.04
C GLU A 277 1.19 3.57 13.49
N GLY A 278 1.77 4.55 12.80
CA GLY A 278 3.17 4.48 12.39
C GLY A 278 4.10 4.66 13.59
N ASP A 279 5.34 4.16 13.49
CA ASP A 279 6.36 4.37 14.52
C ASP A 279 6.62 5.88 14.70
N PRO A 280 6.29 6.46 15.87
CA PRO A 280 6.48 7.90 16.11
C PRO A 280 7.95 8.32 16.12
N SER A 281 8.88 7.36 16.23
CA SER A 281 10.32 7.60 16.11
C SER A 281 10.82 7.57 14.66
N ASN A 282 10.01 7.07 13.73
CA ASN A 282 10.31 6.99 12.31
C ASN A 282 9.39 7.91 11.49
N PRO A 283 9.86 9.10 11.05
CA PRO A 283 9.05 10.03 10.26
C PRO A 283 8.64 9.52 8.86
N HIS A 284 9.09 8.33 8.48
CA HIS A 284 8.73 7.66 7.23
C HIS A 284 7.67 6.58 7.40
N ASP A 285 7.21 6.31 8.62
CA ASP A 285 6.16 5.34 8.91
C ASP A 285 4.84 6.10 9.12
N PRO A 286 3.95 6.18 8.11
CA PRO A 286 2.71 6.93 8.22
C PRO A 286 1.67 6.14 9.01
N ASP A 287 0.74 6.86 9.63
CA ASP A 287 -0.50 6.24 10.10
C ASP A 287 -1.31 5.75 8.90
N ILE A 288 -1.83 4.53 8.98
CA ILE A 288 -2.65 3.91 7.94
C ILE A 288 -4.04 3.68 8.52
N LEU A 289 -5.04 4.29 7.88
CA LEU A 289 -6.43 3.98 8.11
C LEU A 289 -6.85 2.89 7.12
N ASN A 290 -7.16 1.71 7.64
CA ASN A 290 -7.63 0.57 6.88
C ASN A 290 -9.17 0.48 6.96
N ILE A 291 -9.85 0.38 5.82
CA ILE A 291 -11.31 0.16 5.74
C ILE A 291 -11.59 -1.12 4.98
N LEU A 292 -12.16 -2.09 5.70
CA LEU A 292 -12.66 -3.34 5.13
C LEU A 292 -14.14 -3.18 4.76
N PHE A 293 -14.46 -3.47 3.50
CA PHE A 293 -15.80 -3.47 2.95
C PHE A 293 -16.36 -4.90 2.97
N MET A 294 -17.32 -5.17 3.86
CA MET A 294 -17.91 -6.51 3.96
C MET A 294 -18.87 -6.73 2.77
N SER A 295 -18.53 -7.67 1.88
CA SER A 295 -19.30 -7.92 0.64
C SER A 295 -20.50 -8.86 0.83
N GLU A 296 -20.64 -9.50 2.00
CA GLU A 296 -21.76 -10.40 2.27
C GLU A 296 -23.10 -9.65 2.18
N GLY A 297 -23.97 -10.09 1.25
CA GLY A 297 -25.26 -9.46 1.01
C GLY A 297 -25.18 -8.13 0.26
N ALA A 298 -24.03 -7.78 -0.32
CA ALA A 298 -23.85 -6.56 -1.09
C ALA A 298 -24.73 -6.52 -2.35
N THR A 299 -25.14 -5.30 -2.68
CA THR A 299 -25.94 -4.93 -3.84
C THR A 299 -25.12 -4.02 -4.75
N PRO A 300 -25.51 -3.83 -6.02
CA PRO A 300 -24.82 -2.87 -6.90
C PRO A 300 -24.75 -1.44 -6.35
N SER A 301 -25.73 -1.02 -5.52
CA SER A 301 -25.66 0.27 -4.83
C SER A 301 -24.52 0.34 -3.81
N ASP A 302 -24.13 -0.78 -3.21
CA ASP A 302 -23.03 -0.79 -2.23
C ASP A 302 -21.68 -0.60 -2.88
N THR A 303 -21.51 -1.14 -4.10
CA THR A 303 -20.30 -0.88 -4.88
C THR A 303 -20.16 0.61 -5.21
N ASP A 304 -21.26 1.25 -5.62
CA ASP A 304 -21.29 2.70 -5.85
C ASP A 304 -20.97 3.49 -4.56
N CYS A 305 -21.44 3.01 -3.42
CA CYS A 305 -21.17 3.61 -2.10
C CYS A 305 -19.70 3.43 -1.67
N ALA A 306 -19.10 2.26 -1.91
CA ALA A 306 -17.68 2.02 -1.64
C ALA A 306 -16.79 2.95 -2.46
N ILE A 307 -17.02 3.03 -3.78
CA ILE A 307 -16.27 3.91 -4.67
C ILE A 307 -16.43 5.37 -4.24
N ALA A 308 -17.65 5.78 -3.88
CA ALA A 308 -17.91 7.14 -3.42
C ALA A 308 -17.17 7.48 -2.12
N LEU A 309 -17.13 6.55 -1.15
CA LEU A 309 -16.39 6.71 0.10
C LEU A 309 -14.88 6.79 -0.14
N VAL A 310 -14.33 5.94 -1.01
CA VAL A 310 -12.91 5.92 -1.36
C VAL A 310 -12.49 7.25 -2.00
N ALA A 311 -13.29 7.76 -2.94
CA ALA A 311 -13.05 9.05 -3.54
C ALA A 311 -13.22 10.21 -2.54
N ALA A 312 -14.20 10.14 -1.64
CA ALA A 312 -14.38 11.14 -0.58
C ALA A 312 -13.20 11.16 0.41
N GLY A 313 -12.68 9.99 0.78
CA GLY A 313 -11.45 9.88 1.57
C GLY A 313 -10.24 10.48 0.85
N ALA A 314 -10.09 10.25 -0.45
CA ALA A 314 -9.04 10.88 -1.24
C ALA A 314 -9.16 12.43 -1.31
N LEU A 315 -10.35 13.00 -1.10
CA LEU A 315 -10.54 14.46 -1.05
C LEU A 315 -10.06 15.09 0.26
N GLN A 316 -9.80 14.30 1.30
CA GLN A 316 -9.37 14.80 2.62
C GLN A 316 -7.92 15.32 2.57
N PRO A 317 -7.63 16.52 3.12
CA PRO A 317 -6.26 17.06 3.20
C PRO A 317 -5.30 16.21 4.04
N GLU A 318 -5.83 15.43 4.98
CA GLU A 318 -5.04 14.52 5.82
C GLU A 318 -4.62 13.23 5.09
N ILE A 319 -5.24 12.88 3.95
CA ILE A 319 -4.97 11.64 3.20
C ILE A 319 -4.10 11.94 1.97
N CYS A 320 -3.02 11.17 1.81
CA CYS A 320 -2.05 11.34 0.72
C CYS A 320 -1.98 10.15 -0.24
N HIS A 321 -2.37 8.96 0.20
CA HIS A 321 -2.40 7.78 -0.64
C HIS A 321 -3.61 6.91 -0.29
N VAL A 322 -4.24 6.34 -1.32
CA VAL A 322 -5.41 5.47 -1.22
C VAL A 322 -5.19 4.28 -2.13
N GLU A 323 -5.18 3.08 -1.56
CA GLU A 323 -4.96 1.85 -2.34
C GLU A 323 -5.81 0.69 -1.81
N VAL A 324 -6.20 -0.21 -2.71
CA VAL A 324 -6.77 -1.50 -2.29
C VAL A 324 -5.61 -2.41 -1.93
N GLN A 325 -5.65 -3.00 -0.73
CA GLN A 325 -4.72 -4.04 -0.35
C GLN A 325 -4.83 -5.21 -1.33
N GLY A 326 -3.71 -5.49 -2.00
CA GLY A 326 -3.58 -6.70 -2.81
C GLY A 326 -3.88 -7.93 -1.95
N VAL A 327 -4.58 -8.91 -2.51
CA VAL A 327 -4.60 -10.24 -1.90
C VAL A 327 -3.16 -10.73 -1.95
N VAL A 328 -2.59 -10.98 -0.78
CA VAL A 328 -1.24 -11.54 -0.71
C VAL A 328 -1.35 -13.01 -1.07
N ASP A 329 -1.23 -13.29 -2.36
CA ASP A 329 -1.09 -14.66 -2.84
C ASP A 329 0.34 -15.15 -2.59
N THR A 330 0.44 -16.27 -1.89
CA THR A 330 1.73 -16.95 -1.72
C THR A 330 2.12 -17.64 -3.02
N GLY A 331 2.82 -16.94 -3.92
CA GLY A 331 3.42 -17.50 -5.16
C GLY A 331 4.68 -18.35 -4.92
N ASN A 332 4.66 -19.21 -3.89
CA ASN A 332 5.86 -19.91 -3.41
C ASN A 332 6.23 -21.15 -4.22
N ASP A 333 5.40 -21.57 -5.17
CA ASP A 333 5.73 -22.58 -6.19
C ASP A 333 6.75 -22.06 -7.23
N ILE A 334 6.97 -20.73 -7.31
CA ILE A 334 7.89 -20.09 -8.28
C ILE A 334 9.25 -19.70 -7.65
N ALA A 335 9.39 -19.79 -6.31
CA ALA A 335 10.61 -19.38 -5.61
C ALA A 335 11.87 -20.13 -6.06
N GLN A 336 11.72 -21.39 -6.48
CA GLN A 336 12.79 -22.26 -6.94
C GLN A 336 13.57 -21.67 -8.13
N TRP A 337 12.87 -21.18 -9.15
CA TRP A 337 13.45 -20.65 -10.39
C TRP A 337 13.99 -19.23 -10.16
N LEU A 338 13.27 -18.43 -9.36
CA LEU A 338 13.67 -17.06 -8.99
C LEU A 338 15.03 -17.03 -8.28
N ALA A 339 15.24 -17.92 -7.31
CA ALA A 339 16.49 -17.98 -6.55
C ALA A 339 17.67 -18.57 -7.34
N GLN A 340 17.41 -19.40 -8.36
CA GLN A 340 18.45 -20.05 -9.14
C GLN A 340 18.85 -19.28 -10.41
N GLY A 341 17.88 -18.91 -11.24
CA GLY A 341 18.11 -18.31 -12.56
C GLY A 341 18.12 -16.79 -12.59
N GLY A 342 17.41 -16.14 -11.65
CA GLY A 342 17.10 -14.72 -11.76
C GLY A 342 16.16 -14.40 -12.93
N VAL A 343 15.36 -13.35 -12.84
CA VAL A 343 14.27 -13.07 -13.81
C VAL A 343 14.81 -12.79 -15.21
N GLY A 344 14.52 -13.68 -16.18
CA GLY A 344 14.77 -13.48 -17.62
C GLY A 344 13.50 -13.39 -18.47
N SER A 345 12.44 -14.12 -18.10
CA SER A 345 11.07 -14.08 -18.65
C SER A 345 10.22 -15.11 -17.89
N GLU A 346 8.91 -14.93 -17.79
CA GLU A 346 7.99 -15.91 -17.14
C GLU A 346 8.09 -17.33 -17.74
N ASP A 347 8.56 -17.44 -18.99
CA ASP A 347 8.75 -18.71 -19.70
C ASP A 347 10.09 -19.43 -19.39
N ALA A 348 11.00 -18.80 -18.65
CA ALA A 348 12.35 -19.33 -18.38
C ALA A 348 12.43 -19.89 -16.95
N MET A 349 11.79 -21.04 -16.71
CA MET A 349 11.92 -21.84 -15.50
C MET A 349 13.29 -22.54 -15.45
N GLU A 350 14.38 -21.76 -15.38
CA GLU A 350 15.75 -22.27 -15.41
C GLU A 350 16.26 -22.65 -14.01
N THR A 351 16.96 -23.79 -13.90
CA THR A 351 17.61 -24.25 -12.66
C THR A 351 19.12 -24.45 -12.88
N PRO A 352 19.88 -23.38 -13.18
CA PRO A 352 21.29 -23.49 -13.57
C PRO A 352 22.18 -24.13 -12.51
N LEU A 353 21.81 -24.03 -11.22
CA LEU A 353 22.53 -24.71 -10.14
C LEU A 353 22.29 -26.22 -10.19
N TYR A 354 21.06 -26.67 -10.45
CA TYR A 354 20.74 -28.10 -10.59
C TYR A 354 21.38 -28.68 -11.84
N ASP A 355 21.36 -27.94 -12.95
CA ASP A 355 21.99 -28.36 -14.21
C ASP A 355 23.51 -28.51 -14.05
N ALA A 356 24.11 -27.73 -13.16
CA ALA A 356 25.51 -27.86 -12.76
C ALA A 356 25.77 -28.96 -11.72
N GLY A 357 24.74 -29.69 -11.26
CA GLY A 357 24.83 -30.72 -10.23
C GLY A 357 25.01 -30.17 -8.80
N ILE A 358 24.72 -28.89 -8.57
CA ILE A 358 24.81 -28.23 -7.27
C ILE A 358 23.44 -28.30 -6.61
N THR A 359 23.23 -29.36 -5.82
CA THR A 359 21.92 -29.71 -5.24
C THR A 359 21.89 -29.62 -3.71
N GLY A 360 23.04 -29.28 -3.09
CA GLY A 360 23.21 -29.30 -1.64
C GLY A 360 23.62 -30.65 -1.06
N ALA A 361 23.90 -31.66 -1.90
CA ALA A 361 24.32 -32.98 -1.45
C ALA A 361 25.48 -32.93 -0.43
N GLY A 362 25.32 -33.66 0.67
CA GLY A 362 26.31 -33.73 1.75
C GLY A 362 26.31 -32.52 2.70
N GLN A 363 25.44 -31.53 2.49
CA GLN A 363 25.29 -30.40 3.40
C GLN A 363 24.16 -30.62 4.41
N VAL A 364 24.34 -30.05 5.60
CA VAL A 364 23.30 -29.94 6.63
C VAL A 364 23.09 -28.46 6.91
N VAL A 365 21.85 -27.99 6.78
CA VAL A 365 21.46 -26.61 7.06
C VAL A 365 20.74 -26.57 8.40
N ALA A 366 21.21 -25.70 9.30
CA ALA A 366 20.52 -25.46 10.56
C ALA A 366 19.40 -24.44 10.34
N VAL A 367 18.19 -24.75 10.80
CA VAL A 367 17.02 -23.87 10.72
C VAL A 367 16.43 -23.71 12.12
N SER A 368 16.08 -22.48 12.50
CA SER A 368 15.43 -22.19 13.77
C SER A 368 14.17 -21.36 13.53
N ASP A 369 13.01 -21.95 13.74
CA ASP A 369 11.72 -21.37 13.33
C ASP A 369 10.55 -21.92 14.18
N THR A 370 9.30 -21.82 13.72
CA THR A 370 8.07 -22.16 14.45
C THR A 370 7.74 -23.66 14.53
N GLY A 371 8.58 -24.51 13.94
CA GLY A 371 8.35 -25.94 13.82
C GLY A 371 8.64 -26.48 12.43
N LEU A 372 8.69 -27.81 12.30
CA LEU A 372 8.76 -28.49 11.00
C LEU A 372 7.85 -29.72 11.02
N ASP A 373 6.85 -29.73 10.15
CA ASP A 373 6.06 -30.93 9.82
C ASP A 373 6.92 -31.92 9.04
N TYR A 374 7.62 -32.78 9.78
CA TYR A 374 8.46 -33.82 9.22
C TYR A 374 7.64 -35.01 8.67
N GLU A 375 6.33 -35.08 8.91
CA GLU A 375 5.42 -36.07 8.30
C GLU A 375 4.98 -35.65 6.88
N ASN A 376 5.21 -34.39 6.50
CA ASN A 376 4.99 -33.91 5.14
C ASN A 376 5.81 -34.74 4.13
N CYS A 377 5.23 -35.07 2.97
CA CYS A 377 5.88 -35.89 1.94
C CYS A 377 7.25 -35.36 1.43
N TYR A 378 7.57 -34.07 1.66
CA TYR A 378 8.88 -33.47 1.35
C TYR A 378 9.96 -33.72 2.41
N PHE A 379 9.59 -34.16 3.62
CA PHE A 379 10.50 -34.41 4.73
C PHE A 379 10.40 -35.84 5.29
N MET A 380 9.24 -36.47 5.16
CA MET A 380 8.92 -37.79 5.67
C MET A 380 9.94 -38.85 5.26
N ASP A 381 10.18 -39.76 6.20
CA ASP A 381 11.04 -40.93 6.04
C ASP A 381 10.37 -42.13 6.70
N ALA A 382 10.02 -43.14 5.88
CA ALA A 382 9.37 -44.34 6.40
C ALA A 382 10.30 -45.27 7.19
N ASN A 383 11.62 -45.10 7.03
CA ASN A 383 12.65 -45.92 7.68
C ASN A 383 13.15 -45.29 8.98
N ALA A 384 12.86 -44.01 9.21
CA ALA A 384 13.21 -43.26 10.41
C ALA A 384 12.08 -42.26 10.75
N PRO A 385 10.95 -42.75 11.29
CA PRO A 385 9.70 -41.97 11.31
C PRO A 385 9.69 -40.76 12.24
N ASP A 386 10.59 -40.66 13.23
CA ASP A 386 10.62 -39.52 14.15
C ASP A 386 12.05 -38.96 14.29
N PRO A 387 12.31 -37.73 13.83
CA PRO A 387 13.55 -37.04 14.15
C PRO A 387 13.59 -36.66 15.63
N SER A 388 14.78 -36.66 16.22
CA SER A 388 14.98 -36.33 17.64
C SER A 388 16.09 -35.31 17.80
N ALA A 389 16.29 -34.80 19.02
CA ALA A 389 17.39 -33.87 19.29
C ALA A 389 18.77 -34.54 19.10
N ALA A 390 18.84 -35.87 19.13
CA ALA A 390 20.05 -36.61 18.80
C ALA A 390 20.22 -36.68 17.28
N ARG A 391 21.45 -36.40 16.82
CA ARG A 391 21.79 -36.48 15.40
C ARG A 391 21.60 -37.90 14.84
N ASN A 392 20.77 -38.01 13.82
CA ASN A 392 20.50 -39.20 13.03
C ASN A 392 20.76 -38.92 11.54
N ASP A 393 21.98 -39.21 11.08
CA ASP A 393 22.32 -39.04 9.66
C ASP A 393 21.61 -40.05 8.74
N ALA A 394 20.95 -41.08 9.28
CA ALA A 394 20.20 -42.06 8.49
C ALA A 394 18.84 -41.54 8.02
N HIS A 395 18.25 -40.56 8.72
CA HIS A 395 17.02 -39.93 8.26
C HIS A 395 17.27 -39.17 6.95
N ARG A 396 16.39 -39.34 5.97
CA ARG A 396 16.47 -38.77 4.63
C ARG A 396 16.69 -37.27 4.64
N LYS A 397 15.91 -36.52 5.44
CA LYS A 397 15.87 -35.06 5.39
C LYS A 397 16.15 -34.36 6.72
N VAL A 398 15.76 -34.93 7.86
CA VAL A 398 15.91 -34.25 9.16
C VAL A 398 16.94 -34.98 9.99
N VAL A 399 18.17 -34.45 10.06
CA VAL A 399 19.24 -35.09 10.85
C VAL A 399 19.07 -34.88 12.34
N SER A 400 18.38 -33.84 12.77
CA SER A 400 18.02 -33.63 14.18
C SER A 400 16.87 -32.64 14.27
N TYR A 401 16.00 -32.82 15.26
CA TYR A 401 14.95 -31.88 15.61
C TYR A 401 15.03 -31.61 17.11
N ASN A 402 15.30 -30.36 17.49
CA ASN A 402 15.34 -29.96 18.89
C ASN A 402 14.04 -29.22 19.25
N PRO A 403 13.12 -29.86 20.00
CA PRO A 403 11.82 -29.30 20.32
C PRO A 403 11.91 -28.37 21.54
N PHE A 404 12.52 -27.18 21.40
CA PHE A 404 12.66 -26.26 22.52
C PHE A 404 11.31 -25.65 22.95
N VAL A 405 10.38 -25.46 21.99
CA VAL A 405 8.98 -25.12 22.28
C VAL A 405 8.10 -26.38 22.22
N ASP A 406 7.97 -27.01 21.05
CA ASP A 406 7.31 -28.29 20.84
C ASP A 406 7.93 -29.06 19.64
N ASP A 407 7.32 -30.18 19.25
CA ASP A 407 7.81 -31.11 18.22
C ASP A 407 6.93 -31.16 16.96
N ALA A 408 6.13 -30.13 16.72
CA ALA A 408 5.21 -30.06 15.59
C ALA A 408 5.11 -28.65 15.03
N ASP A 409 4.76 -28.52 13.75
CA ASP A 409 4.37 -27.24 13.19
C ASP A 409 2.85 -27.17 13.03
N ALA A 410 2.29 -25.97 13.09
CA ALA A 410 0.86 -25.78 12.92
C ALA A 410 0.44 -25.83 11.45
N LYS A 411 -0.87 -25.93 11.21
CA LYS A 411 -1.43 -25.68 9.87
C LYS A 411 -1.04 -24.26 9.42
N ASN A 412 -0.46 -24.14 8.22
CA ASN A 412 0.18 -22.92 7.69
C ASN A 412 1.46 -22.51 8.43
N GLY A 413 2.18 -23.48 9.00
CA GLY A 413 3.42 -23.26 9.73
C GLY A 413 4.54 -22.62 8.91
N HIS A 414 5.17 -21.59 9.48
CA HIS A 414 6.22 -20.81 8.83
C HIS A 414 7.51 -21.63 8.70
N GLY A 415 7.88 -22.41 9.72
CA GLY A 415 9.10 -23.20 9.71
C GLY A 415 9.09 -24.34 8.71
N THR A 416 7.96 -25.04 8.53
CA THR A 416 7.78 -26.04 7.46
C THR A 416 7.96 -25.41 6.09
N HIS A 417 7.39 -24.22 5.90
CA HIS A 417 7.51 -23.47 4.66
C HIS A 417 8.97 -23.07 4.35
N VAL A 418 9.67 -22.50 5.34
CA VAL A 418 11.10 -22.14 5.23
C VAL A 418 11.94 -23.38 4.89
N CYS A 419 11.73 -24.49 5.59
CA CYS A 419 12.43 -25.74 5.30
C CYS A 419 12.14 -26.26 3.90
N GLY A 420 10.91 -26.05 3.41
CA GLY A 420 10.48 -26.38 2.04
C GLY A 420 11.35 -25.66 1.01
N ILE A 421 11.51 -24.34 1.17
CA ILE A 421 12.38 -23.52 0.32
C ILE A 421 13.83 -23.99 0.40
N VAL A 422 14.35 -24.26 1.60
CA VAL A 422 15.75 -24.62 1.80
C VAL A 422 16.07 -25.97 1.19
N ALA A 423 15.34 -27.02 1.58
CA ALA A 423 15.73 -28.39 1.25
C ALA A 423 14.54 -29.33 1.06
N GLY A 424 13.32 -28.87 0.78
CA GLY A 424 12.21 -29.76 0.48
C GLY A 424 12.54 -30.69 -0.68
N HIS A 425 12.34 -32.01 -0.53
CA HIS A 425 12.45 -32.95 -1.63
C HIS A 425 11.40 -34.05 -1.48
N ARG A 426 10.44 -34.10 -2.41
CA ARG A 426 9.30 -35.01 -2.34
C ARG A 426 9.73 -36.47 -2.32
N SER A 427 8.97 -37.27 -1.57
CA SER A 427 9.07 -38.72 -1.59
C SER A 427 7.69 -39.36 -1.73
N GLU A 428 7.63 -40.52 -2.38
CA GLU A 428 6.46 -41.39 -2.35
C GLU A 428 6.54 -42.27 -1.10
N GLY A 429 5.61 -42.05 -0.17
CA GLY A 429 5.53 -42.82 1.07
C GLY A 429 6.79 -42.78 1.94
N GLY A 430 7.63 -41.74 1.84
CA GLY A 430 8.85 -41.61 2.64
C GLY A 430 9.99 -42.55 2.24
N MET A 431 9.88 -43.20 1.07
CA MET A 431 10.81 -44.26 0.64
C MET A 431 11.57 -43.86 -0.62
N GLU A 432 10.85 -43.56 -1.70
CA GLU A 432 11.42 -43.26 -3.01
C GLU A 432 11.37 -41.75 -3.26
N GLN A 433 12.54 -41.12 -3.47
CA GLN A 433 12.59 -39.71 -3.81
C GLN A 433 12.10 -39.51 -5.25
N THR A 434 11.23 -38.53 -5.43
CA THR A 434 10.68 -38.15 -6.73
C THR A 434 10.76 -36.65 -6.86
N ASP A 435 11.05 -36.15 -8.05
CA ASP A 435 11.01 -34.72 -8.29
C ASP A 435 9.59 -34.21 -8.07
N GLY A 436 9.45 -33.33 -7.08
CA GLY A 436 8.21 -32.66 -6.75
C GLY A 436 7.93 -31.49 -7.69
N VAL A 437 6.75 -30.88 -7.55
CA VAL A 437 6.41 -29.63 -8.25
C VAL A 437 7.20 -28.44 -7.66
N ALA A 438 7.73 -28.58 -6.44
CA ALA A 438 8.45 -27.52 -5.73
C ALA A 438 9.63 -28.09 -4.92
N ASN A 439 10.74 -28.40 -5.59
CA ASN A 439 11.97 -28.84 -4.92
C ASN A 439 12.69 -27.61 -4.30
N GLY A 440 13.11 -27.72 -3.04
CA GLY A 440 13.86 -26.66 -2.36
C GLY A 440 15.23 -26.43 -3.01
N ILE A 441 15.79 -25.23 -2.85
CA ILE A 441 17.04 -24.75 -3.49
C ILE A 441 18.22 -25.71 -3.28
N ALA A 442 18.24 -26.42 -2.16
CA ALA A 442 19.21 -27.46 -1.85
C ALA A 442 18.49 -28.78 -1.55
N TYR A 443 17.74 -29.32 -2.52
CA TYR A 443 16.89 -30.49 -2.34
C TYR A 443 17.63 -31.78 -1.90
N ASP A 444 18.95 -31.88 -2.09
CA ASP A 444 19.76 -33.00 -1.57
C ASP A 444 20.44 -32.70 -0.22
N ALA A 445 20.31 -31.47 0.31
CA ALA A 445 20.76 -31.14 1.67
C ALA A 445 19.84 -31.76 2.73
N LYS A 446 20.29 -31.77 3.99
CA LYS A 446 19.48 -32.16 5.15
C LYS A 446 19.29 -30.98 6.10
N ILE A 447 18.29 -31.06 6.98
CA ILE A 447 17.94 -30.04 7.96
C ILE A 447 18.31 -30.51 9.37
N ALA A 448 18.95 -29.64 10.14
CA ALA A 448 19.01 -29.71 11.60
C ALA A 448 18.09 -28.62 12.16
N PHE A 449 16.95 -29.02 12.72
CA PHE A 449 15.91 -28.08 13.13
C PHE A 449 15.97 -27.78 14.63
N LEU A 450 15.71 -26.52 14.99
CA LEU A 450 15.50 -26.06 16.36
C LEU A 450 14.18 -25.29 16.44
N ASP A 451 13.23 -25.81 17.18
CA ASP A 451 11.93 -25.19 17.35
C ASP A 451 11.98 -24.07 18.41
N ILE A 452 11.74 -22.82 18.01
CA ILE A 452 11.87 -21.63 18.89
C ILE A 452 10.60 -20.78 19.02
N GLY A 453 9.46 -21.22 18.48
CA GLY A 453 8.28 -20.35 18.44
C GLY A 453 6.97 -21.04 18.13
N PHE A 454 5.87 -20.37 18.47
CA PHE A 454 4.55 -20.71 17.96
C PHE A 454 4.26 -19.88 16.70
N PRO A 455 3.29 -20.28 15.86
CA PRO A 455 2.79 -19.43 14.77
C PRO A 455 2.46 -18.02 15.29
N GLY A 456 3.13 -17.00 14.73
CA GLY A 456 2.94 -15.60 15.11
C GLY A 456 3.60 -15.14 16.43
N LYS A 457 4.37 -16.00 17.14
CA LYS A 457 5.12 -15.63 18.35
C LYS A 457 6.52 -16.26 18.36
N PHE A 458 7.54 -15.45 18.07
CA PHE A 458 8.95 -15.84 18.21
C PHE A 458 9.45 -15.55 19.63
N TYR A 459 10.04 -16.54 20.32
CA TYR A 459 10.56 -16.34 21.68
C TYR A 459 12.01 -15.83 21.73
N PHE A 460 12.56 -15.36 20.60
CA PHE A 460 13.91 -14.79 20.54
C PHE A 460 13.90 -13.27 20.40
N SER A 461 14.21 -12.58 21.51
CA SER A 461 14.62 -11.18 21.48
C SER A 461 16.06 -11.10 20.96
N PHE A 462 16.25 -10.61 19.73
CA PHE A 462 17.59 -10.25 19.25
C PHE A 462 18.08 -9.01 20.01
N ALA A 463 18.91 -9.22 21.03
CA ALA A 463 19.83 -8.19 21.47
C ALA A 463 20.78 -7.88 20.29
N THR A 464 20.73 -6.65 19.81
CA THR A 464 21.64 -5.98 18.87
C THR A 464 23.07 -6.55 18.87
N LYS A 465 23.32 -7.50 17.96
CA LYS A 465 24.60 -7.78 17.28
C LYS A 465 24.39 -8.96 16.32
N CYS A 466 24.48 -8.68 15.01
CA CYS A 466 24.60 -9.72 14.00
C CYS A 466 25.78 -10.64 14.34
N TYR A 467 25.49 -11.89 14.68
CA TYR A 467 26.43 -12.99 14.51
C TYR A 467 25.78 -14.02 13.59
N CYS A 468 26.28 -14.08 12.37
CA CYS A 468 26.07 -15.22 11.49
C CYS A 468 26.93 -16.36 12.07
N PHE A 469 26.34 -17.24 12.89
CA PHE A 469 27.02 -18.45 13.35
C PHE A 469 26.77 -19.57 12.34
N ILE A 470 27.65 -19.66 11.33
CA ILE A 470 27.85 -20.91 10.59
C ILE A 470 28.63 -21.84 11.52
N PHE A 471 27.94 -22.75 12.20
CA PHE A 471 28.62 -23.87 12.84
C PHE A 471 29.10 -24.83 11.76
N THR A 472 30.39 -24.75 11.44
CA THR A 472 31.09 -25.89 10.83
C THR A 472 31.21 -26.95 11.91
N ILE A 473 30.46 -28.04 11.78
CA ILE A 473 30.72 -29.26 12.56
C ILE A 473 31.93 -29.92 11.89
N PRO A 474 33.10 -30.01 12.55
CA PRO A 474 34.22 -30.76 12.00
C PRO A 474 33.90 -32.26 12.04
N HIS A 475 34.41 -32.97 11.03
CA HIS A 475 34.29 -34.41 10.78
C HIS A 475 34.31 -35.32 12.02
#